data_AF-A0A1Y4RZU1-F1
#
_entry.id   AF-A0A1Y4RZU1-F1
#
_cell.length_a   1.000
_cell.length_b   1.000
_cell.length_c   1.000
_cell.angle_alpha   90.00
_cell.angle_beta   90.00
_cell.angle_gamma   90.00
#
_symmetry.space_group_name_H-M   'P 1'
#
loop_
_entity.id
_entity.type
_entity.pdbx_description
1 polymer ?
#
loop_
_entity_poly.entity_id
_entity_poly.type
_entity_poly.pdbx_seq_one_letter_code
_entity_poly.pdbx_strand_id
1 'polypeptide(L)'
;MNICEDKIKVFLERLLPLQESEQQILCPRCGHNELYTGNYFFLNPLSRYAHVYICEKCWMDEALREIDRQPIPLRIWSAALPLVLSGELPSSMNPTAEEPHP
;
A
#
# COMPACT_ATOMS: atom_id res chain seq x y z
N MET A 1 21.26 2.16 -4.79
CA MET A 1 20.88 2.40 -3.37
C MET A 1 19.70 1.49 -3.09
N ASN A 2 19.93 0.35 -2.43
CA ASN A 2 18.86 -0.64 -2.21
C ASN A 2 18.16 -0.29 -0.89
N ILE A 3 16.95 0.27 -0.99
CA ILE A 3 16.07 0.42 0.19
C ILE A 3 15.76 -0.99 0.71
N CYS A 4 15.93 -1.22 2.02
CA CYS A 4 15.61 -2.50 2.64
C CYS A 4 14.10 -2.81 2.49
N GLU A 5 13.75 -4.08 2.25
CA GLU A 5 12.35 -4.57 2.22
C GLU A 5 11.55 -4.09 3.43
N ASP A 6 12.12 -4.12 4.64
CA ASP A 6 11.44 -3.66 5.86
C ASP A 6 11.05 -2.19 5.79
N LYS A 7 11.89 -1.34 5.20
CA LYS A 7 11.58 0.09 5.03
C LYS A 7 10.46 0.31 4.02
N ILE A 8 10.42 -0.52 2.97
CA ILE A 8 9.35 -0.48 1.96
C ILE A 8 8.04 -0.95 2.59
N LYS A 9 8.07 -2.02 3.40
CA LYS A 9 6.91 -2.49 4.16
C LYS A 9 6.33 -1.38 5.04
N VAL A 10 7.17 -0.73 5.85
CA VAL A 10 6.76 0.40 6.69
C VAL A 10 6.16 1.54 5.86
N PHE A 11 6.69 1.82 4.67
CA PHE A 11 6.10 2.81 3.78
C PHE A 11 4.73 2.39 3.26
N LEU A 12 4.57 1.15 2.80
CA LEU A 12 3.30 0.62 2.30
C LEU A 12 2.23 0.64 3.39
N GLU A 13 2.57 0.27 4.63
CA GLU A 13 1.66 0.26 5.77
C GLU A 13 1.19 1.68 6.17
N ARG A 14 1.95 2.72 5.83
CA ARG A 14 1.51 4.13 6.02
C ARG A 14 0.42 4.55 5.04
N LEU A 15 0.17 3.79 3.97
CA LEU A 15 -0.92 4.08 3.04
C LEU A 15 -2.28 3.70 3.62
N LEU A 16 -2.35 2.78 4.59
CA LEU A 16 -3.61 2.31 5.18
C LEU A 16 -4.54 3.45 5.64
N PRO A 17 -4.13 4.40 6.50
CA PRO A 17 -5.02 5.50 6.90
C PRO A 17 -5.44 6.42 5.74
N LEU A 18 -4.62 6.52 4.68
CA LEU A 18 -4.97 7.27 3.47
C LEU A 18 -6.00 6.52 2.62
N GLN A 19 -5.99 5.19 2.66
CA GLN A 19 -7.00 4.36 2.01
C GLN A 19 -8.32 4.41 2.78
N GLU A 20 -8.29 4.30 4.11
CA GLU A 20 -9.47 4.40 4.98
C GLU A 20 -10.17 5.76 4.89
N SER A 21 -9.42 6.82 4.61
CA SER A 21 -9.95 8.16 4.34
C SER A 21 -10.20 8.45 2.85
N GLU A 22 -10.06 7.45 1.98
CA GLU A 22 -10.22 7.52 0.52
C GLU A 22 -9.34 8.58 -0.19
N GLN A 23 -8.28 9.04 0.46
CA GLN A 23 -7.27 9.94 -0.14
C GLN A 23 -6.35 9.19 -1.12
N GLN A 24 -6.29 7.86 -1.00
CA GLN A 24 -5.45 6.97 -1.80
C GLN A 24 -6.30 5.77 -2.27
N ILE A 25 -6.75 5.78 -3.53
CA ILE A 25 -7.67 4.76 -4.10
C ILE A 25 -7.03 3.80 -5.12
N LEU A 26 -5.76 4.01 -5.47
CA LEU A 26 -4.98 3.08 -6.27
C LEU A 26 -4.57 1.84 -5.46
N CYS A 27 -4.64 0.65 -6.05
CA CYS A 27 -4.04 -0.53 -5.44
C CYS A 27 -2.51 -0.34 -5.37
N PRO A 28 -1.88 -0.39 -4.18
CA PRO A 28 -0.44 -0.10 -4.05
C PRO A 28 0.45 -1.14 -4.74
N ARG A 29 -0.07 -2.36 -4.96
CA ARG A 29 0.65 -3.42 -5.66
C ARG A 29 0.69 -3.20 -7.17
N CYS A 30 -0.47 -3.05 -7.82
CA CYS A 30 -0.55 -2.97 -9.29
C CYS A 30 -0.69 -1.55 -9.85
N GLY A 31 -0.97 -0.55 -9.02
CA GLY A 31 -1.12 0.86 -9.41
C GLY A 31 -2.46 1.22 -10.07
N HIS A 32 -3.37 0.26 -10.24
CA HIS A 32 -4.68 0.52 -10.86
C HIS A 32 -5.71 1.02 -9.85
N ASN A 33 -6.67 1.81 -10.34
CA ASN A 33 -7.80 2.33 -9.55
C ASN A 33 -8.89 1.26 -9.36
N GLU A 34 -8.54 0.19 -8.63
CA GLU A 34 -9.40 -0.99 -8.43
C GLU A 34 -9.82 -1.21 -6.98
N LEU A 35 -9.46 -0.31 -6.05
CA LEU A 35 -9.97 -0.39 -4.69
C LEU A 35 -11.44 0.05 -4.67
N TYR A 36 -12.26 -0.70 -3.95
CA TYR A 36 -13.64 -0.31 -3.66
C TYR A 36 -13.66 0.94 -2.78
N THR A 37 -14.62 1.84 -3.00
CA THR A 37 -14.79 3.08 -2.24
C THR A 37 -16.22 3.20 -1.69
N GLY A 38 -16.44 4.20 -0.84
CA GLY A 38 -17.69 4.47 -0.16
C GLY A 38 -18.15 3.28 0.67
N ASN A 39 -19.43 2.96 0.54
CA ASN A 39 -20.05 1.88 1.30
C ASN A 39 -19.49 0.48 0.98
N TYR A 40 -18.66 0.33 -0.06
CA TYR A 40 -18.05 -0.94 -0.44
C TYR A 40 -16.59 -1.08 -0.01
N PHE A 41 -16.02 -0.05 0.64
CA PHE A 41 -14.60 -0.06 1.03
C PHE A 41 -14.20 -1.29 1.86
N PHE A 42 -15.10 -1.77 2.72
CA PHE A 42 -14.87 -2.95 3.57
C PHE A 42 -14.64 -4.26 2.80
N LEU A 43 -14.96 -4.30 1.50
CA LEU A 43 -14.71 -5.45 0.63
C LEU A 43 -13.25 -5.54 0.15
N ASN A 44 -12.47 -4.46 0.28
CA ASN A 44 -11.06 -4.49 -0.09
C ASN A 44 -10.30 -5.46 0.83
N PRO A 45 -9.56 -6.43 0.28
CA PRO A 45 -8.73 -7.30 1.08
C PRO A 45 -7.44 -6.61 1.55
N LEU A 46 -6.96 -6.99 2.73
CA LEU A 46 -5.61 -6.68 3.19
C LEU A 46 -4.59 -7.61 2.51
N SER A 47 -3.42 -7.07 2.18
CA SER A 47 -2.30 -7.87 1.69
C SER A 47 -1.79 -8.84 2.77
N ARG A 48 -1.24 -9.97 2.33
CA ARG A 48 -0.54 -10.95 3.17
C ARG A 48 0.85 -10.49 3.60
N TYR A 49 1.45 -9.54 2.88
CA TYR A 49 2.86 -9.16 3.03
C TYR A 49 3.07 -7.80 3.72
N ALA A 50 2.06 -6.92 3.66
CA ALA A 50 2.05 -5.61 4.32
C ALA A 50 0.63 -5.28 4.81
N HIS A 51 0.50 -4.61 5.95
CA HIS A 51 -0.79 -4.19 6.50
C HIS A 51 -1.38 -3.00 5.74
N VAL A 52 -1.87 -3.25 4.53
CA VAL A 52 -2.40 -2.26 3.56
C VAL A 52 -3.44 -2.93 2.67
N TYR A 53 -4.46 -2.18 2.22
CA TYR A 53 -5.47 -2.70 1.29
C TYR A 53 -4.90 -2.84 -0.12
N ILE A 54 -5.30 -3.91 -0.82
CA ILE A 54 -4.99 -4.19 -2.23
C ILE A 54 -6.27 -4.61 -2.96
N CYS A 55 -6.28 -4.56 -4.30
CA CYS A 55 -7.45 -5.01 -5.06
C CYS A 55 -7.61 -6.54 -5.03
N GLU A 56 -8.82 -7.03 -5.28
CA GLU A 56 -9.16 -8.47 -5.29
C GLU A 56 -8.23 -9.29 -6.20
N LYS A 57 -7.93 -8.79 -7.41
CA LYS A 57 -7.03 -9.45 -8.36
C LYS A 57 -5.63 -9.65 -7.77
N CYS A 58 -5.11 -8.62 -7.10
CA CYS A 58 -3.82 -8.65 -6.45
C CYS A 58 -3.83 -9.61 -5.26
N TRP A 59 -4.91 -9.64 -4.48
CA TRP A 59 -5.05 -10.55 -3.35
C TRP A 59 -5.13 -12.02 -3.78
N MET A 60 -5.84 -12.31 -4.88
CA MET A 60 -5.87 -13.64 -5.49
C MET A 60 -4.47 -14.08 -5.96
N ASP A 61 -3.75 -13.20 -6.66
CA ASP A 61 -2.36 -13.45 -7.08
C ASP A 61 -1.42 -13.68 -5.88
N GLU A 62 -1.62 -12.96 -4.76
CA GLU A 62 -0.89 -13.23 -3.51
C GLU A 62 -1.13 -14.63 -2.97
N ALA A 63 -2.38 -15.07 -2.93
CA ALA A 63 -2.74 -16.40 -2.44
C ALA A 63 -2.15 -17.52 -3.32
N LEU A 64 -2.21 -17.39 -4.65
CA LEU A 64 -1.63 -18.36 -5.58
C LEU A 64 -0.11 -18.44 -5.42
N ARG A 65 0.56 -17.29 -5.33
CA ARG A 65 2.02 -17.23 -5.16
C ARG A 65 2.50 -17.73 -3.81
N GLU A 66 1.71 -17.57 -2.76
CA GLU A 66 2.02 -18.11 -1.44
C GLU A 66 2.04 -19.65 -1.48
N ILE A 67 1.08 -20.27 -2.17
CA ILE A 67 1.03 -21.72 -2.40
C ILE A 67 2.29 -22.18 -3.14
N ASP A 68 2.67 -21.47 -4.21
CA ASP A 68 3.86 -21.78 -5.02
C ASP A 68 5.19 -21.36 -4.35
N ARG A 69 5.14 -20.71 -3.19
CA ARG A 69 6.30 -20.13 -2.47
C ARG A 69 7.12 -19.14 -3.31
N GLN A 70 6.44 -18.35 -4.15
CA GLN A 70 7.04 -17.34 -5.01
C GLN A 70 6.43 -15.94 -4.80
N PRO A 71 6.60 -15.35 -3.59
CA PRO A 71 6.08 -14.03 -3.29
C PRO A 71 6.73 -12.95 -4.18
N ILE A 72 5.94 -11.94 -4.54
CA ILE A 72 6.45 -10.75 -5.23
C ILE A 72 7.12 -9.84 -4.20
N PRO A 73 8.40 -9.46 -4.39
CA PRO A 73 9.07 -8.51 -3.50
C PRO A 73 8.36 -7.15 -3.45
N LEU A 74 8.27 -6.54 -2.27
CA LEU A 74 7.60 -5.26 -2.05
C LEU A 74 8.23 -4.13 -2.86
N ARG A 75 9.54 -4.19 -3.12
CA ARG A 75 10.26 -3.18 -3.92
C ARG A 75 9.77 -3.01 -5.36
N ILE A 76 9.09 -4.01 -5.92
CA ILE A 76 8.54 -3.94 -7.29
C ILE A 76 7.03 -3.66 -7.30
N TRP A 77 6.43 -3.38 -6.14
CA TRP A 77 5.06 -2.89 -6.09
C TRP A 77 4.98 -1.48 -6.67
N SER A 78 3.88 -1.16 -7.35
CA SER A 78 3.71 0.12 -8.04
C SER A 78 3.89 1.33 -7.14
N ALA A 79 3.40 1.28 -5.89
CA ALA A 79 3.56 2.40 -4.95
C ALA A 79 5.00 2.58 -4.45
N ALA A 80 5.79 1.50 -4.39
CA ALA A 80 7.16 1.52 -3.92
C ALA A 80 8.18 1.83 -5.03
N LEU A 81 7.84 1.52 -6.28
CA LEU A 81 8.76 1.64 -7.42
C LEU A 81 9.37 3.05 -7.57
N PRO A 82 8.61 4.16 -7.45
CA PRO A 82 9.19 5.50 -7.50
C PRO A 82 10.24 5.74 -6.41
N LEU A 83 10.03 5.21 -5.20
CA LEU A 83 10.96 5.37 -4.06
C LEU A 83 12.27 4.62 -4.29
N VAL A 84 12.15 3.41 -4.86
CA VAL A 84 13.32 2.58 -5.17
C VAL A 84 14.15 3.23 -6.27
N LEU A 85 13.50 3.88 -7.26
CA LEU A 85 14.18 4.59 -8.33
C LEU A 85 14.80 5.91 -7.87
N SER A 86 14.13 6.67 -7.00
CA SER A 86 14.67 7.92 -6.44
C SER A 86 15.74 7.68 -5.37
N GLY A 87 15.77 6.49 -4.76
CA GLY A 87 16.64 6.16 -3.63
C GLY A 87 16.19 6.78 -2.30
N GLU A 88 15.11 7.54 -2.27
CA GLU A 88 14.63 8.28 -1.11
C GLU A 88 13.22 7.83 -0.72
N LEU A 89 12.98 7.65 0.58
CA LEU A 89 11.62 7.53 1.12
C LEU A 89 11.01 8.93 1.20
N PRO A 90 9.70 9.11 0.92
CA PRO A 90 9.08 10.41 1.10
C PRO A 90 9.15 10.74 2.60
N SER A 91 9.97 11.73 2.94
CA SER A 91 9.99 12.33 4.25
C SER A 91 8.71 13.14 4.38
N SER A 92 7.74 12.65 5.15
CA SER A 92 6.52 13.38 5.55
C SER A 92 5.43 13.55 4.46
N MET A 93 4.34 12.81 4.63
CA MET A 93 3.01 13.43 4.60
C MET A 93 2.62 13.65 6.06
N ASN A 94 2.81 14.88 6.56
CA ASN A 94 2.38 15.27 7.90
C ASN A 94 0.84 15.24 7.97
N PRO A 95 0.22 14.59 8.97
CA PRO A 95 -1.12 14.97 9.38
C PRO A 95 -1.01 16.25 10.22
N THR A 96 -0.83 17.40 9.56
CA THR A 96 -1.08 18.70 10.20
C THR A 96 -2.54 19.07 10.00
N ALA A 97 -3.34 18.80 11.02
CA ALA A 97 -4.49 19.61 11.39
C ALA A 97 -4.78 19.38 12.88
N GLU A 98 -3.98 20.00 13.74
CA GLU A 98 -4.49 20.50 15.01
C GLU A 98 -5.53 21.59 14.68
N GLU A 99 -6.77 21.42 15.14
CA GLU A 99 -7.51 22.56 15.69
C GLU A 99 -7.99 22.19 17.09
N PRO A 100 -7.64 22.99 18.12
CA PRO A 100 -8.29 22.92 19.41
C PRO A 100 -9.61 23.68 19.32
N HIS A 101 -10.69 23.09 19.85
CA HIS A 101 -11.94 23.81 20.02
C HIS A 101 -12.31 23.98 21.51
N PRO A 102 -12.98 25.10 21.82
CA PRO A 102 -12.93 25.82 23.10
C PRO A 102 -13.68 25.17 24.26
#